data_AF-A0A4R7G902-F1
#
_entry.id   AF-A0A4R7G902-F1
#
_cell.length_a   1.000
_cell.length_b   1.000
_cell.length_c   1.000
_cell.angle_alpha   90.00
_cell.angle_beta   90.00
_cell.angle_gamma   90.00
#
_symmetry.space_group_name_H-M   'P 1'
#
loop_
_entity.id
_entity.type
_entity.pdbx_description
1 polymer ?
#
loop_
_entity_poly.entity_id
_entity_poly.type
_entity_poly.pdbx_seq_one_letter_code
_entity_poly.pdbx_strand_id
1 'polypeptide(L)'
;MSKRADIKDGISSAGQKSGLIYTKILGWIDLGHACGEDARRLKEILLEERGARFFPKFNAWYFPVDYYQDFGKMIKFNTYQAGGYVGINTPLMIRTCLSWEVKTRIALTIMMKTAYRFEALQQSTAFSWYTDSGFSGEDLVSDLVGFYRIFGNGIDPIVLSCPTTKEYALGIWDHYGEVGNYKKKDFRPLLFPQPVPPKRGIPRKGFLPSWLNYIKPLDNLSESFIYNRFENEPSRNLFSDPDRINHEIYLSMRRKGWDELDGVKNNATPAMLNIMQHHPVSVDYFELRD
;
A
#
# COMPACT_ATOMS: atom_id res chain seq x y z
N MET A 1 -1.08 11.93 10.09
CA MET A 1 -2.29 11.24 10.62
C MET A 1 -3.58 11.92 10.19
N SER A 2 -4.65 11.14 10.07
CA SER A 2 -6.04 11.59 9.89
C SER A 2 -6.47 12.54 11.00
N LYS A 3 -7.18 13.61 10.66
CA LYS A 3 -7.67 14.60 11.63
C LYS A 3 -9.18 14.65 11.65
N ARG A 4 -9.74 15.10 12.78
CA ARG A 4 -11.17 15.37 12.92
C ARG A 4 -11.72 16.29 11.82
N ALA A 5 -10.92 17.27 11.40
CA ALA A 5 -11.29 18.22 10.35
C ALA A 5 -11.42 17.57 8.96
N ASP A 6 -10.78 16.42 8.76
CA ASP A 6 -10.84 15.66 7.51
C ASP A 6 -12.10 14.80 7.41
N ILE A 7 -12.93 14.73 8.47
CA ILE A 7 -14.16 13.95 8.49
C ILE A 7 -15.19 14.54 7.52
N LYS A 8 -15.63 13.70 6.58
CA LYS A 8 -16.61 14.03 5.55
C LYS A 8 -17.90 13.23 5.72
N ASP A 9 -18.93 13.67 5.02
CA ASP A 9 -20.17 12.92 4.92
C ASP A 9 -19.96 11.70 4.01
N GLY A 10 -20.17 10.51 4.56
CA GLY A 10 -19.89 9.26 3.86
C GLY A 10 -20.89 8.94 2.74
N ILE A 11 -22.11 9.48 2.81
CA ILE A 11 -23.17 9.22 1.83
C ILE A 11 -22.85 9.94 0.51
N SER A 12 -22.25 11.14 0.60
CA SER A 12 -21.86 11.98 -0.53
C SER A 12 -20.37 11.89 -0.91
N SER A 13 -19.59 11.03 -0.25
CA SER A 13 -18.16 10.89 -0.50
C SER A 13 -17.79 9.92 -1.63
N ALA A 14 -18.78 9.27 -2.27
CA ALA A 14 -18.55 8.40 -3.41
C ALA A 14 -17.94 9.21 -4.57
N GLY A 15 -16.62 9.09 -4.76
CA GLY A 15 -15.87 9.84 -5.78
C GLY A 15 -14.90 10.89 -5.24
N GLN A 16 -14.88 11.15 -3.94
CA GLN A 16 -13.89 12.05 -3.34
C GLN A 16 -12.52 11.37 -3.24
N LYS A 17 -11.45 12.13 -3.52
CA LYS A 17 -10.06 11.67 -3.53
C LYS A 17 -9.31 11.84 -2.19
N SER A 18 -9.96 12.39 -1.17
CA SER A 18 -9.35 12.70 0.12
C SER A 18 -10.41 12.82 1.20
N GLY A 19 -9.99 12.74 2.46
CA GLY A 19 -10.85 12.85 3.64
C GLY A 19 -11.04 11.52 4.35
N LEU A 20 -11.68 11.59 5.51
CA LEU A 20 -11.94 10.46 6.38
C LEU A 20 -13.45 10.23 6.48
N ILE A 21 -13.90 9.00 6.31
CA ILE A 21 -15.32 8.64 6.49
C ILE A 21 -15.46 7.45 7.44
N TYR A 22 -16.64 7.32 8.01
CA TYR A 22 -17.00 6.15 8.80
C TYR A 22 -18.03 5.30 8.07
N THR A 23 -17.88 3.98 8.17
CA THR A 23 -18.71 2.98 7.51
C THR A 23 -19.15 1.93 8.52
N LYS A 24 -20.36 1.38 8.37
CA LYS A 24 -20.89 0.41 9.34
C LYS A 24 -20.16 -0.94 9.28
N ILE A 25 -19.61 -1.31 8.12
CA ILE A 25 -19.03 -2.63 7.87
C ILE A 25 -17.51 -2.63 7.98
N LEU A 26 -16.84 -1.55 7.57
CA LEU A 26 -15.38 -1.47 7.58
C LEU A 26 -14.79 -0.55 8.65
N GLY A 27 -15.63 0.29 9.30
CA GLY A 27 -15.17 1.30 10.25
C GLY A 27 -14.64 2.54 9.53
N TRP A 28 -13.56 3.13 10.05
CA TRP A 28 -12.90 4.28 9.45
C TRP A 28 -12.22 3.91 8.13
N ILE A 29 -12.38 4.77 7.12
CA ILE A 29 -11.75 4.67 5.81
C ILE A 29 -11.14 6.01 5.44
N ASP A 30 -9.84 6.01 5.12
CA ASP A 30 -9.15 7.13 4.50
C ASP A 30 -9.39 7.08 2.98
N LEU A 31 -10.04 8.11 2.44
CA LEU A 31 -10.40 8.22 1.03
C LEU A 31 -9.19 8.47 0.11
N GLY A 32 -8.10 9.00 0.63
CA GLY A 32 -6.83 9.13 -0.08
C GLY A 32 -6.19 7.77 -0.37
N HIS A 33 -6.21 6.86 0.60
CA HIS A 33 -5.80 5.47 0.39
C HIS A 33 -6.83 4.70 -0.46
N ALA A 34 -8.12 4.83 -0.11
CA ALA A 34 -9.20 4.14 -0.80
C ALA A 34 -9.46 4.63 -2.24
N CYS A 35 -8.76 5.65 -2.74
CA CYS A 35 -8.83 6.05 -4.15
C CYS A 35 -8.10 5.07 -5.10
N GLY A 36 -7.16 4.28 -4.56
CA GLY A 36 -6.47 3.21 -5.28
C GLY A 36 -5.51 3.69 -6.39
N GLU A 37 -4.90 4.86 -6.26
CA GLU A 37 -3.98 5.35 -7.31
C GLU A 37 -2.74 4.45 -7.49
N ASP A 38 -2.16 4.03 -6.38
CA ASP A 38 -1.03 3.10 -6.34
C ASP A 38 -1.38 1.75 -6.99
N ALA A 39 -2.59 1.24 -6.72
CA ALA A 39 -3.13 0.06 -7.37
C ALA A 39 -3.38 0.29 -8.87
N ARG A 40 -3.84 1.48 -9.29
CA ARG A 40 -4.04 1.83 -10.71
C ARG A 40 -2.72 1.82 -11.47
N ARG A 41 -1.68 2.46 -10.93
CA ARG A 41 -0.32 2.41 -11.48
C ARG A 41 0.19 0.98 -11.61
N LEU A 42 -0.01 0.15 -10.58
CA LEU A 42 0.40 -1.25 -10.62
C LEU A 42 -0.36 -2.04 -11.71
N LYS A 43 -1.66 -1.79 -11.86
CA LYS A 43 -2.49 -2.39 -12.91
C LYS A 43 -1.97 -2.04 -14.31
N GLU A 44 -1.61 -0.77 -14.55
CA GLU A 44 -1.02 -0.33 -15.81
C GLU A 44 0.29 -1.07 -16.11
N ILE A 45 1.22 -1.10 -15.15
CA ILE A 45 2.50 -1.83 -15.29
C ILE A 45 2.27 -3.30 -15.66
N LEU A 46 1.34 -3.97 -14.98
CA LEU A 46 1.01 -5.39 -15.21
C LEU A 46 0.30 -5.64 -16.55
N LEU A 47 -0.41 -4.66 -17.09
CA LEU A 47 -1.08 -4.78 -18.39
C LEU A 47 -0.12 -4.54 -19.55
N GLU A 48 0.76 -3.55 -19.42
CA GLU A 48 1.65 -3.15 -20.50
C GLU A 48 2.88 -4.06 -20.63
N GLU A 49 3.31 -4.70 -19.54
CA GLU A 49 4.50 -5.59 -19.49
C GLU A 49 5.76 -4.95 -20.10
N ARG A 50 5.92 -3.62 -19.95
CA ARG A 50 7.02 -2.87 -20.57
C ARG A 50 8.38 -3.37 -20.08
N GLY A 51 9.34 -3.43 -21.01
CA GLY A 51 10.71 -3.86 -20.69
C GLY A 51 10.87 -5.37 -20.52
N ALA A 52 9.90 -6.17 -20.99
CA ALA A 52 10.01 -7.62 -21.04
C ALA A 52 11.29 -8.09 -21.75
N ARG A 53 12.03 -9.01 -21.12
CA ARG A 53 13.25 -9.62 -21.64
C ARG A 53 13.27 -11.11 -21.34
N PHE A 54 13.88 -11.88 -22.24
CA PHE A 54 14.12 -13.30 -22.04
C PHE A 54 15.33 -13.51 -21.15
N PHE A 55 15.19 -14.33 -20.11
CA PHE A 55 16.28 -14.68 -19.20
C PHE A 55 16.63 -16.17 -19.34
N PRO A 56 17.77 -16.53 -19.99
CA PRO A 56 18.14 -17.92 -20.25
C PRO A 56 18.21 -18.79 -19.00
N LYS A 57 18.69 -18.24 -17.87
CA LYS A 57 18.74 -18.91 -16.56
C LYS A 57 17.39 -19.46 -16.09
N PHE A 58 16.30 -18.82 -16.50
CA PHE A 58 14.93 -19.19 -16.12
C PHE A 58 14.12 -19.76 -17.30
N ASN A 59 14.71 -19.78 -18.50
CA ASN A 59 14.05 -20.15 -19.75
C ASN A 59 12.66 -19.50 -19.92
N ALA A 60 12.54 -18.23 -19.55
CA ALA A 60 11.27 -17.51 -19.58
C ALA A 60 11.48 -15.99 -19.70
N TRP A 61 10.41 -15.30 -20.11
CA TRP A 61 10.36 -13.85 -20.24
C TRP A 61 9.85 -13.21 -18.96
N TYR A 62 10.53 -12.16 -18.50
CA TYR A 62 10.15 -11.37 -17.33
C TYR A 62 10.23 -9.88 -17.66
N PHE A 63 9.42 -9.08 -16.97
CA PHE A 63 9.44 -7.63 -17.05
C PHE A 63 9.59 -6.99 -15.66
N PRO A 64 10.24 -5.82 -15.57
CA PRO A 64 10.44 -5.11 -14.31
C PRO A 64 9.14 -4.54 -13.78
N VAL A 65 8.92 -4.69 -12.46
CA VAL A 65 7.83 -4.02 -11.74
C VAL A 65 8.39 -3.29 -10.54
N ASP A 66 8.09 -2.00 -10.45
CA ASP A 66 8.37 -1.15 -9.29
C ASP A 66 7.05 -0.72 -8.67
N TYR A 67 6.85 -1.12 -7.42
CA TYR A 67 5.73 -0.65 -6.61
C TYR A 67 6.28 0.05 -5.38
N TYR A 68 5.83 1.28 -5.13
CA TYR A 68 6.31 2.07 -4.01
C TYR A 68 5.18 2.76 -3.25
N GLN A 69 5.43 2.94 -1.96
CA GLN A 69 4.65 3.78 -1.05
C GLN A 69 5.62 4.71 -0.31
N ASP A 70 5.25 5.99 -0.21
CA ASP A 70 6.04 7.01 0.48
C ASP A 70 5.18 7.97 1.29
N PHE A 71 5.84 8.64 2.22
CA PHE A 71 5.36 9.87 2.82
C PHE A 71 6.37 10.97 2.55
N GLY A 72 5.90 12.21 2.48
CA GLY A 72 6.78 13.36 2.29
C GLY A 72 6.22 14.62 2.90
N LYS A 73 7.10 15.58 3.15
CA LYS A 73 6.75 16.90 3.64
C LYS A 73 7.30 17.94 2.67
N MET A 74 6.44 18.89 2.32
CA MET A 74 6.87 20.04 1.53
C MET A 74 7.79 20.92 2.38
N ILE A 75 8.99 21.17 1.89
CA ILE A 75 9.96 22.08 2.49
C ILE A 75 9.98 23.35 1.63
N LYS A 76 9.77 24.50 2.28
CA LYS A 76 9.88 25.80 1.62
C LYS A 76 11.32 26.31 1.77
N PHE A 77 12.02 26.45 0.66
CA PHE A 77 13.32 27.10 0.59
C PHE A 77 13.18 28.40 -0.23
N ASN A 78 12.95 29.52 0.47
CA ASN A 78 12.71 30.83 -0.14
C ASN A 78 11.52 30.82 -1.13
N THR A 79 11.73 31.18 -2.40
CA THR A 79 10.70 31.10 -3.46
C THR A 79 10.48 29.68 -4.01
N TYR A 80 11.37 28.73 -3.71
CA TYR A 80 11.29 27.36 -4.20
C TYR A 80 10.61 26.46 -3.16
N GLN A 81 9.64 25.66 -3.61
CA GLN A 81 8.98 24.64 -2.78
C GLN A 81 9.36 23.26 -3.32
N ALA A 82 10.06 22.48 -2.51
CA ALA A 82 10.48 21.13 -2.82
C ALA A 82 10.07 20.20 -1.68
N GLY A 83 9.51 19.05 -2.00
CA GLY A 83 9.17 18.02 -1.02
C GLY A 83 10.31 17.02 -0.89
N GLY A 84 10.66 16.69 0.35
CA GLY A 84 11.45 15.51 0.67
C GLY A 84 10.51 14.35 0.98
N TYR A 85 10.76 13.21 0.35
CA TYR A 85 9.96 11.99 0.47
C TYR A 85 10.84 10.83 0.89
N VAL A 86 10.31 9.99 1.76
CA VAL A 86 10.92 8.74 2.21
C VAL A 86 9.91 7.64 1.99
N GLY A 87 10.36 6.50 1.46
CA GLY A 87 9.43 5.41 1.16
C GLY A 87 10.09 4.05 1.07
N ILE A 88 9.23 3.07 0.79
CA ILE A 88 9.61 1.72 0.44
C ILE A 88 9.36 1.53 -1.06
N ASN A 89 10.39 1.10 -1.78
CA ASN A 89 10.28 0.57 -3.13
C ASN A 89 10.35 -0.95 -3.09
N THR A 90 9.54 -1.59 -3.90
CA THR A 90 9.44 -3.03 -4.04
C THR A 90 9.82 -3.42 -5.47
N PRO A 91 11.12 -3.57 -5.78
CA PRO A 91 11.60 -3.89 -7.11
C PRO A 91 11.52 -5.40 -7.38
N LEU A 92 10.76 -5.76 -8.41
CA LEU A 92 10.41 -7.14 -8.75
C LEU A 92 10.59 -7.41 -10.24
N MET A 93 10.65 -8.70 -10.57
CA MET A 93 10.56 -9.25 -11.91
C MET A 93 9.36 -10.18 -11.98
N ILE A 94 8.43 -9.90 -12.90
CA ILE A 94 7.21 -10.67 -13.07
C ILE A 94 7.24 -11.36 -14.42
N ARG A 95 6.83 -12.63 -14.46
CA ARG A 95 6.76 -13.42 -15.69
C ARG A 95 5.72 -12.80 -16.64
N THR A 96 6.03 -12.76 -17.94
CA THR A 96 5.09 -12.25 -18.95
C THR A 96 3.94 -13.23 -19.21
N CYS A 97 2.89 -12.73 -19.88
CA CYS A 97 1.78 -13.54 -20.40
C CYS A 97 1.01 -14.34 -19.33
N LEU A 98 1.00 -13.85 -18.09
CA LEU A 98 0.19 -14.42 -17.01
C LEU A 98 -1.29 -14.07 -17.20
N SER A 99 -2.19 -14.97 -16.77
CA SER A 99 -3.62 -14.68 -16.77
C SER A 99 -3.93 -13.47 -15.88
N TRP A 100 -5.02 -12.77 -16.18
CA TRP A 100 -5.45 -11.62 -15.37
C TRP A 100 -5.71 -12.00 -13.91
N GLU A 101 -6.21 -13.20 -13.67
CA GLU A 101 -6.39 -13.75 -12.32
C GLU A 101 -5.06 -13.82 -11.57
N VAL A 102 -4.02 -14.42 -12.17
CA VAL A 102 -2.70 -14.53 -11.54
C VAL A 102 -2.07 -13.15 -11.34
N LYS A 103 -2.16 -12.24 -12.32
CA LYS A 103 -1.68 -10.86 -12.19
C LYS A 103 -2.35 -10.13 -11.03
N THR A 104 -3.65 -10.36 -10.83
CA THR A 104 -4.42 -9.75 -9.74
C THR A 104 -3.99 -10.28 -8.38
N ARG A 105 -3.72 -11.59 -8.26
CA ARG A 105 -3.17 -12.19 -7.04
C ARG A 105 -1.75 -11.67 -6.74
N ILE A 106 -0.91 -11.53 -7.76
CA ILE A 106 0.41 -10.92 -7.63
C ILE A 106 0.30 -9.48 -7.13
N ALA A 107 -0.59 -8.68 -7.75
CA ALA A 107 -0.79 -7.29 -7.37
C ALA A 107 -1.20 -7.14 -5.89
N LEU A 108 -2.15 -7.96 -5.43
CA LEU A 108 -2.57 -7.97 -4.03
C LEU A 108 -1.41 -8.33 -3.10
N THR A 109 -0.59 -9.31 -3.50
CA THR A 109 0.58 -9.75 -2.71
C THR A 109 1.62 -8.64 -2.57
N ILE A 110 1.93 -7.95 -3.67
CA ILE A 110 2.88 -6.83 -3.70
C ILE A 110 2.37 -5.69 -2.82
N MET A 111 1.11 -5.30 -2.98
CA MET A 111 0.49 -4.24 -2.18
C MET A 111 0.52 -4.59 -0.69
N MET A 112 0.05 -5.78 -0.31
CA MET A 112 -0.04 -6.18 1.11
C MET A 112 1.33 -6.23 1.79
N LYS A 113 2.34 -6.82 1.12
CA LYS A 113 3.71 -6.93 1.68
C LYS A 113 4.39 -5.55 1.76
N THR A 114 4.19 -4.70 0.74
CA THR A 114 4.76 -3.34 0.74
C THR A 114 4.11 -2.46 1.81
N ALA A 115 2.78 -2.46 1.93
CA ALA A 115 2.06 -1.71 2.97
C ALA A 115 2.52 -2.12 4.37
N TYR A 116 2.62 -3.42 4.64
CA TYR A 116 3.13 -3.89 5.93
C TYR A 116 4.54 -3.37 6.23
N ARG A 117 5.43 -3.32 5.22
CA ARG A 117 6.79 -2.83 5.38
C ARG A 117 6.86 -1.30 5.52
N PHE A 118 6.02 -0.57 4.80
CA PHE A 118 5.91 0.88 4.86
C PHE A 118 5.42 1.35 6.23
N GLU A 119 4.39 0.71 6.78
CA GLU A 119 3.91 0.99 8.13
C GLU A 119 4.97 0.70 9.21
N ALA A 120 5.74 -0.38 9.03
CA ALA A 120 6.88 -0.68 9.89
C ALA A 120 7.99 0.39 9.79
N LEU A 121 8.22 0.96 8.60
CA LEU A 121 9.15 2.07 8.39
C LEU A 121 8.68 3.32 9.13
N GLN A 122 7.40 3.68 9.01
CA GLN A 122 6.83 4.83 9.72
C GLN A 122 6.87 4.67 11.24
N GLN A 123 6.68 3.45 11.75
CA GLN A 123 6.81 3.13 13.17
C GLN A 123 8.27 3.14 13.66
N SER A 124 9.25 3.04 12.77
CA SER A 124 10.66 2.95 13.17
C SER A 124 11.16 4.26 13.82
N THR A 125 12.00 4.13 14.84
CA THR A 125 12.54 5.26 15.61
C THR A 125 13.34 6.25 14.75
N ALA A 126 13.92 5.77 13.64
CA ALA A 126 14.65 6.57 12.67
C ALA A 126 13.76 7.55 11.90
N PHE A 127 12.44 7.35 11.88
CA PHE A 127 11.49 8.21 11.17
C PHE A 127 10.28 8.64 12.03
N SER A 128 10.12 8.11 13.24
CA SER A 128 9.06 8.52 14.18
C SER A 128 9.15 9.98 14.62
N TRP A 129 10.30 10.65 14.43
CA TRP A 129 10.46 12.08 14.65
C TRP A 129 9.91 12.94 13.48
N TYR A 130 9.77 12.33 12.30
CA TYR A 130 9.29 12.97 11.07
C TYR A 130 7.81 12.67 10.79
N THR A 131 7.33 11.50 11.22
CA THR A 131 5.94 11.03 11.10
C THR A 131 5.35 10.70 12.46
N ASP A 132 4.14 11.23 12.72
CA ASP A 132 3.30 10.87 13.87
C ASP A 132 2.38 9.66 13.56
N SER A 133 2.35 9.21 12.30
CA SER A 133 1.51 8.15 11.74
C SER A 133 2.34 6.92 11.41
N GLY A 134 2.39 5.93 12.31
CA GLY A 134 2.59 4.53 11.90
C GLY A 134 1.32 3.73 12.18
N PHE A 135 1.14 2.56 11.54
CA PHE A 135 -0.04 1.68 11.57
C PHE A 135 -1.32 2.38 12.05
N SER A 136 -1.95 3.25 11.28
CA SER A 136 -3.26 3.78 11.69
C SER A 136 -4.34 2.71 11.57
N GLY A 137 -5.44 2.86 12.32
CA GLY A 137 -6.51 1.86 12.39
C GLY A 137 -7.23 1.61 11.06
N GLU A 138 -7.13 2.57 10.14
CA GLU A 138 -7.81 2.65 8.85
C GLU A 138 -6.90 2.36 7.64
N ASP A 139 -5.59 2.54 7.74
CA ASP A 139 -4.71 2.60 6.55
C ASP A 139 -4.76 1.30 5.73
N LEU A 140 -4.48 0.15 6.36
CA LEU A 140 -4.44 -1.15 5.67
C LEU A 140 -5.81 -1.54 5.06
N VAL A 141 -6.91 -1.27 5.76
CA VAL A 141 -8.25 -1.57 5.21
C VAL A 141 -8.62 -0.59 4.09
N SER A 142 -8.12 0.65 4.14
CA SER A 142 -8.33 1.66 3.10
C SER A 142 -7.54 1.32 1.83
N ASP A 143 -6.28 0.88 1.97
CA ASP A 143 -5.48 0.35 0.86
C ASP A 143 -6.18 -0.85 0.20
N LEU A 144 -6.75 -1.76 1.00
CA LEU A 144 -7.51 -2.90 0.48
C LEU A 144 -8.77 -2.45 -0.28
N VAL A 145 -9.51 -1.46 0.24
CA VAL A 145 -10.64 -0.86 -0.49
C VAL A 145 -10.18 -0.27 -1.82
N GLY A 146 -9.09 0.50 -1.83
CA GLY A 146 -8.48 1.06 -3.03
C GLY A 146 -8.12 -0.02 -4.05
N PHE A 147 -7.51 -1.11 -3.60
CA PHE A 147 -7.19 -2.26 -4.43
C PHE A 147 -8.43 -2.86 -5.11
N TYR A 148 -9.48 -3.15 -4.35
CA TYR A 148 -10.70 -3.76 -4.90
C TYR A 148 -11.51 -2.82 -5.80
N ARG A 149 -11.35 -1.49 -5.68
CA ARG A 149 -11.91 -0.55 -6.66
C ARG A 149 -11.23 -0.64 -8.03
N ILE A 150 -9.96 -1.06 -8.07
CA ILE A 150 -9.14 -1.10 -9.30
C ILE A 150 -9.07 -2.49 -9.93
N PHE A 151 -8.82 -3.51 -9.10
CA PHE A 151 -8.67 -4.89 -9.53
C PHE A 151 -9.94 -5.71 -9.35
N GLY A 152 -10.83 -5.26 -8.47
CA GLY A 152 -12.08 -5.97 -8.22
C GLY A 152 -13.14 -5.69 -9.28
N ASN A 153 -14.07 -6.63 -9.37
CA ASN A 153 -15.31 -6.54 -10.14
C ASN A 153 -16.48 -6.23 -9.19
N GLY A 154 -17.50 -5.54 -9.72
CA GLY A 154 -18.76 -5.30 -9.03
C GLY A 154 -18.93 -3.87 -8.53
N ILE A 155 -19.77 -3.72 -7.50
CA ILE A 155 -20.14 -2.43 -6.91
C ILE A 155 -18.95 -1.88 -6.10
N ASP A 156 -18.78 -0.55 -6.10
CA ASP A 156 -17.74 0.13 -5.32
C ASP A 156 -17.78 -0.34 -3.84
N PRO A 157 -16.68 -0.89 -3.30
CA PRO A 157 -16.60 -1.34 -1.91
C PRO A 157 -16.97 -0.27 -0.87
N ILE A 158 -16.77 1.03 -1.18
CA ILE A 158 -17.20 2.11 -0.29
C ILE A 158 -18.73 2.10 -0.16
N VAL A 159 -19.46 1.92 -1.25
CA VAL A 159 -20.94 1.82 -1.23
C VAL A 159 -21.38 0.58 -0.46
N LEU A 160 -20.74 -0.56 -0.73
CA LEU A 160 -21.03 -1.83 -0.05
C LEU A 160 -20.74 -1.79 1.45
N SER A 161 -19.85 -0.91 1.91
CA SER A 161 -19.49 -0.77 3.32
C SER A 161 -20.53 -0.05 4.20
N CYS A 162 -21.60 0.45 3.59
CA CYS A 162 -22.65 1.26 4.22
C CYS A 162 -22.07 2.50 4.92
N PRO A 163 -21.66 3.53 4.15
CA PRO A 163 -21.11 4.74 4.71
C PRO A 163 -22.17 5.51 5.53
N THR A 164 -21.72 6.24 6.55
CA THR A 164 -22.62 6.95 7.49
C THR A 164 -22.62 8.45 7.24
N THR A 165 -23.57 9.17 7.86
CA THR A 165 -23.56 10.63 7.84
C THR A 165 -22.35 11.20 8.56
N LYS A 166 -22.01 12.46 8.26
CA LYS A 166 -20.93 13.18 8.95
C LYS A 166 -21.16 13.26 10.46
N GLU A 167 -22.39 13.51 10.90
CA GLU A 167 -22.74 13.64 12.32
C GLU A 167 -22.49 12.33 13.06
N TYR A 168 -22.83 11.19 12.45
CA TYR A 168 -22.55 9.88 13.02
C TYR A 168 -21.05 9.64 13.15
N ALA A 169 -20.28 9.92 12.10
CA ALA A 169 -18.83 9.78 12.11
C ALA A 169 -18.17 10.67 13.18
N LEU A 170 -18.62 11.93 13.30
CA LEU A 170 -18.18 12.85 14.35
C LEU A 170 -18.51 12.31 15.74
N GLY A 171 -19.70 11.73 15.95
CA GLY A 171 -20.07 11.10 17.22
C GLY A 171 -19.17 9.92 17.60
N ILE A 172 -18.73 9.12 16.62
CA ILE A 172 -17.72 8.07 16.84
C ILE A 172 -16.38 8.71 17.22
N TRP A 173 -15.91 9.68 16.44
CA TRP A 173 -14.63 10.36 16.71
C TRP A 173 -14.60 11.01 18.09
N ASP A 174 -15.65 11.75 18.45
CA ASP A 174 -15.71 12.49 19.70
C ASP A 174 -15.79 11.56 20.93
N HIS A 175 -16.27 10.33 20.76
CA HIS A 175 -16.29 9.32 21.82
C HIS A 175 -14.98 8.55 21.95
N TYR A 176 -14.40 8.12 20.83
CA TYR A 176 -13.26 7.19 20.79
C TYR A 176 -11.91 7.90 20.60
N GLY A 177 -11.90 9.16 20.20
CA GLY A 177 -10.71 9.92 19.89
C GLY A 177 -10.11 9.59 18.51
N GLU A 178 -8.88 10.06 18.31
CA GLU A 178 -8.21 9.99 17.01
C GLU A 178 -7.95 8.54 16.57
N VAL A 179 -8.21 8.24 15.29
CA VAL A 179 -8.06 6.89 14.74
C VAL A 179 -6.60 6.42 14.79
N GLY A 180 -5.65 7.35 14.69
CA GLY A 180 -4.22 7.09 14.85
C GLY A 180 -3.81 6.46 16.18
N ASN A 181 -4.64 6.57 17.23
CA ASN A 181 -4.39 5.90 18.50
C ASN A 181 -4.62 4.37 18.44
N TYR A 182 -5.30 3.89 17.40
CA TYR A 182 -5.68 2.49 17.26
C TYR A 182 -4.78 1.75 16.29
N LYS A 183 -3.64 1.28 16.77
CA LYS A 183 -2.64 0.62 15.91
C LYS A 183 -3.10 -0.75 15.42
N LYS A 184 -3.19 -0.93 14.10
CA LYS A 184 -3.67 -2.17 13.46
C LYS A 184 -2.68 -2.68 12.42
N LYS A 185 -2.19 -3.91 12.65
CA LYS A 185 -1.25 -4.61 11.76
C LYS A 185 -1.90 -5.67 10.87
N ASP A 186 -3.22 -5.73 10.86
CA ASP A 186 -3.99 -6.65 10.02
C ASP A 186 -4.93 -5.88 9.09
N PHE A 187 -5.19 -6.44 7.91
CA PHE A 187 -6.13 -5.91 6.92
C PHE A 187 -7.60 -6.04 7.33
N ARG A 188 -7.88 -6.42 8.59
CA ARG A 188 -9.26 -6.55 9.07
C ARG A 188 -9.78 -5.19 9.51
N PRO A 189 -11.07 -4.90 9.31
CA PRO A 189 -11.66 -3.66 9.77
C PRO A 189 -11.61 -3.51 11.30
N LEU A 190 -11.52 -2.27 11.78
CA LEU A 190 -11.73 -1.92 13.18
C LEU A 190 -13.11 -1.27 13.32
N LEU A 191 -14.02 -1.94 14.02
CA LEU A 191 -15.37 -1.46 14.20
C LEU A 191 -15.51 -0.77 15.55
N PHE A 192 -16.08 0.42 15.52
CA PHE A 192 -16.36 1.25 16.68
C PHE A 192 -17.87 1.16 16.94
N PRO A 193 -18.28 0.44 18.01
CA PRO A 193 -19.68 0.37 18.38
C PRO A 193 -20.26 1.76 18.59
N GLN A 194 -21.54 1.95 18.26
CA GLN A 194 -22.21 3.19 18.59
C GLN A 194 -22.09 3.45 20.11
N PRO A 195 -21.72 4.67 20.54
CA PRO A 195 -21.65 4.98 21.94
C PRO A 195 -23.05 4.94 22.56
N VAL A 196 -23.31 3.96 23.43
CA VAL A 196 -24.56 3.84 24.19
C VAL A 196 -24.26 4.12 25.66
N PRO A 197 -24.62 5.30 26.19
CA PRO A 197 -24.49 5.57 27.63
C PRO A 197 -25.24 4.50 28.44
N PRO A 198 -24.69 4.00 29.57
CA PRO A 198 -23.48 4.44 30.26
C PRO A 198 -22.20 3.66 29.89
N LYS A 199 -22.26 2.67 28.98
CA LYS A 199 -21.13 1.77 28.70
C LYS A 199 -20.33 2.26 27.50
N ARG A 200 -19.03 2.48 27.69
CA ARG A 200 -18.10 2.64 26.57
C ARG A 200 -18.00 1.29 25.84
N GLY A 201 -18.46 1.25 24.59
CA GLY A 201 -18.16 0.12 23.70
C GLY A 201 -16.65 0.04 23.52
N ILE A 202 -16.11 -1.17 23.35
CA ILE A 202 -14.68 -1.34 23.05
C ILE A 202 -14.57 -1.56 21.53
N PRO A 203 -13.67 -0.84 20.82
CA PRO A 203 -13.42 -1.11 19.41
C PRO A 203 -13.04 -2.58 19.20
N ARG A 204 -13.63 -3.21 18.18
CA ARG A 204 -13.48 -4.65 17.94
C ARG A 204 -13.09 -4.93 16.51
N LYS A 205 -12.34 -6.02 16.30
CA LYS A 205 -12.00 -6.47 14.95
C LYS A 205 -13.24 -7.00 14.26
N GLY A 206 -13.52 -6.52 13.05
CA GLY A 206 -14.53 -7.10 12.18
C GLY A 206 -13.96 -8.20 11.29
N PHE A 207 -14.84 -8.90 10.57
CA PHE A 207 -14.46 -9.84 9.51
C PHE A 207 -14.43 -9.13 8.16
N LEU A 208 -13.55 -9.58 7.27
CA LEU A 208 -13.55 -9.11 5.90
C LEU A 208 -14.77 -9.69 5.16
N PRO A 209 -15.63 -8.85 4.57
CA PRO A 209 -16.78 -9.32 3.80
C PRO A 209 -16.32 -10.04 2.52
N SER A 210 -17.16 -10.93 1.99
CA SER A 210 -16.83 -11.73 0.80
C SER A 210 -16.45 -10.88 -0.42
N TRP A 211 -17.12 -9.74 -0.60
CA TRP A 211 -16.85 -8.78 -1.67
C TRP A 211 -15.50 -8.04 -1.55
N LEU A 212 -14.84 -8.08 -0.37
CA LEU A 212 -13.50 -7.56 -0.13
C LEU A 212 -12.49 -8.69 0.17
N ASN A 213 -12.81 -9.93 -0.22
CA ASN A 213 -12.01 -11.09 0.18
C ASN A 213 -11.95 -12.22 -0.88
N TYR A 214 -12.56 -12.05 -2.05
CA TYR A 214 -12.59 -13.12 -3.06
C TYR A 214 -11.27 -13.25 -3.84
N ILE A 215 -10.56 -12.14 -4.10
CA ILE A 215 -9.15 -12.17 -4.54
C ILE A 215 -8.28 -12.58 -3.35
N LYS A 216 -7.41 -13.57 -3.55
CA LYS A 216 -6.45 -14.02 -2.52
C LYS A 216 -5.02 -13.68 -2.94
N PRO A 217 -4.13 -13.30 -2.00
CA PRO A 217 -2.71 -13.20 -2.32
C PRO A 217 -2.18 -14.55 -2.81
N LEU A 218 -0.96 -14.54 -3.34
CA LEU A 218 -0.24 -15.77 -3.63
C LEU A 218 0.01 -16.53 -2.33
N ASP A 219 -0.12 -17.85 -2.39
CA ASP A 219 0.09 -18.73 -1.24
C ASP A 219 1.58 -18.86 -0.93
N ASN A 220 2.43 -18.78 -1.95
CA ASN A 220 3.88 -18.76 -1.88
C ASN A 220 4.45 -17.90 -3.03
N LEU A 221 5.68 -17.42 -2.89
CA LEU A 221 6.42 -16.70 -3.93
C LEU A 221 7.46 -17.56 -4.63
N SER A 222 7.61 -18.81 -4.19
CA SER A 222 8.55 -19.77 -4.78
C SER A 222 8.20 -20.16 -6.22
N GLU A 223 6.95 -19.91 -6.63
CA GLU A 223 6.49 -20.11 -7.99
C GLU A 223 7.17 -19.18 -9.00
N SER A 224 7.38 -19.67 -10.23
CA SER A 224 8.08 -18.95 -11.31
C SER A 224 7.39 -17.69 -11.85
N PHE A 225 6.41 -17.14 -11.14
CA PHE A 225 5.65 -15.97 -11.55
C PHE A 225 6.30 -14.66 -11.12
N ILE A 226 7.01 -14.66 -10.01
CA ILE A 226 7.55 -13.46 -9.36
C ILE A 226 8.94 -13.77 -8.79
N TYR A 227 9.88 -12.88 -9.03
CA TYR A 227 11.18 -12.90 -8.37
C TYR A 227 11.55 -11.51 -7.87
N ASN A 228 12.43 -11.47 -6.88
CA ASN A 228 13.10 -10.23 -6.51
C ASN A 228 13.95 -9.73 -7.66
N ARG A 229 14.04 -8.41 -7.83
CA ARG A 229 14.92 -7.81 -8.84
C ARG A 229 16.23 -7.34 -8.20
N PHE A 230 17.36 -7.72 -8.79
CA PHE A 230 18.68 -7.21 -8.46
C PHE A 230 19.43 -6.92 -9.77
N GLU A 231 20.04 -5.75 -9.90
CA GLU A 231 20.74 -5.32 -11.14
C GLU A 231 19.92 -5.48 -12.44
N ASN A 232 18.60 -5.26 -12.36
CA ASN A 232 17.65 -5.48 -13.46
C ASN A 232 17.57 -6.93 -13.97
N GLU A 233 17.86 -7.90 -13.10
CA GLU A 233 17.66 -9.33 -13.34
C GLU A 233 16.80 -10.00 -12.26
N PRO A 234 16.08 -11.10 -12.58
CA PRO A 234 15.39 -11.90 -11.58
C PRO A 234 16.38 -12.63 -10.67
N SER A 235 16.19 -12.53 -9.36
CA SER A 235 17.03 -13.14 -8.33
C SER A 235 16.21 -14.03 -7.39
N ARG A 236 16.57 -15.32 -7.32
CA ARG A 236 15.97 -16.31 -6.39
C ARG A 236 16.61 -16.29 -5.00
N ASN A 237 17.86 -15.87 -4.89
CA ASN A 237 18.68 -16.01 -3.67
C ASN A 237 18.99 -14.65 -3.07
N LEU A 238 18.08 -13.68 -3.23
CA LEU A 238 18.23 -12.37 -2.57
C LEU A 238 18.07 -12.49 -1.05
N PHE A 239 17.26 -13.45 -0.61
CA PHE A 239 17.05 -13.79 0.79
C PHE A 239 17.10 -15.30 0.99
N SER A 240 17.39 -15.73 2.21
CA SER A 240 17.28 -17.15 2.59
C SER A 240 15.83 -17.64 2.64
N ASP A 241 14.89 -16.74 2.95
CA ASP A 241 13.45 -17.00 2.92
C ASP A 241 12.92 -16.84 1.47
N PRO A 242 12.44 -17.93 0.82
CA PRO A 242 11.95 -17.88 -0.56
C PRO A 242 10.63 -17.09 -0.69
N ASP A 243 9.90 -16.86 0.40
CA ASP A 243 8.65 -16.10 0.41
C ASP A 243 8.85 -14.61 0.75
N ARG A 244 10.11 -14.15 0.80
CA ARG A 244 10.46 -12.76 1.08
C ARG A 244 10.59 -11.92 -0.19
N ILE A 245 9.90 -10.78 -0.19
CA ILE A 245 10.02 -9.74 -1.22
C ILE A 245 11.05 -8.68 -0.79
N ASN A 246 11.78 -8.15 -1.78
CA ASN A 246 12.70 -7.04 -1.60
C ASN A 246 11.92 -5.75 -1.31
N HIS A 247 12.37 -5.06 -0.29
CA HIS A 247 11.85 -3.76 0.10
C HIS A 247 13.04 -2.83 0.36
N GLU A 248 13.26 -1.91 -0.55
CA GLU A 248 14.34 -0.93 -0.51
C GLU A 248 13.83 0.37 0.08
N ILE A 249 14.51 0.89 1.10
CA ILE A 249 14.22 2.22 1.62
C ILE A 249 14.86 3.23 0.69
N TYR A 250 14.09 4.22 0.23
CA TYR A 250 14.60 5.29 -0.62
C TYR A 250 14.30 6.68 -0.08
N LEU A 251 15.11 7.63 -0.54
CA LEU A 251 14.84 9.07 -0.46
C LEU A 251 14.52 9.61 -1.85
N SER A 252 13.63 10.60 -1.92
CA SER A 252 13.30 11.29 -3.15
C SER A 252 13.07 12.77 -2.89
N MET A 253 13.61 13.63 -3.76
CA MET A 253 13.31 15.06 -3.76
C MET A 253 12.43 15.37 -4.96
N ARG A 254 11.30 16.05 -4.74
CA ARG A 254 10.35 16.38 -5.80
C ARG A 254 9.98 17.84 -5.75
N ARG A 255 9.87 18.49 -6.90
CA ARG A 255 9.38 19.86 -6.98
C ARG A 255 7.87 19.88 -6.67
N LYS A 256 7.37 20.97 -6.08
CA LYS A 256 5.93 21.19 -5.96
C LYS A 256 5.22 21.02 -7.31
N GLY A 257 4.13 20.27 -7.32
CA GLY A 257 3.38 19.92 -8.53
C GLY A 257 3.94 18.71 -9.28
N TRP A 258 5.00 18.06 -8.81
CA TRP A 258 5.45 16.81 -9.42
C TRP A 258 4.40 15.70 -9.27
N ASP A 259 3.72 15.63 -8.11
CA ASP A 259 2.70 14.61 -7.85
C ASP A 259 1.41 14.84 -8.68
N GLU A 260 1.24 16.02 -9.32
CA GLU A 260 0.05 16.36 -10.09
C GLU A 260 0.42 17.19 -11.33
N LEU A 261 0.38 16.56 -12.51
CA LEU A 261 0.63 17.17 -13.81
C LEU A 261 -0.73 17.38 -14.50
N ASP A 262 -1.05 18.63 -14.85
CA ASP A 262 -2.30 19.01 -15.53
C ASP A 262 -3.59 18.53 -14.84
N GLY A 263 -3.60 18.49 -13.49
CA GLY A 263 -4.75 18.03 -12.70
C GLY A 263 -4.90 16.50 -12.62
N VAL A 264 -3.90 15.76 -13.11
CA VAL A 264 -3.81 14.30 -13.03
C VAL A 264 -2.63 13.91 -12.16
N LYS A 265 -2.83 12.93 -11.27
CA LYS A 265 -1.75 12.44 -10.40
C LYS A 265 -0.64 11.84 -11.26
N ASN A 266 0.60 12.28 -11.03
CA ASN A 266 1.74 11.77 -11.77
C ASN A 266 2.07 10.36 -11.30
N ASN A 267 1.91 9.40 -12.20
CA ASN A 267 2.09 7.97 -11.91
C ASN A 267 3.50 7.46 -12.27
N ALA A 268 4.39 8.33 -12.77
CA ALA A 268 5.77 7.95 -13.02
C ALA A 268 6.50 7.62 -11.72
N THR A 269 7.40 6.64 -11.76
CA THR A 269 8.29 6.38 -10.63
C THR A 269 9.20 7.59 -10.41
N PRO A 270 9.26 8.16 -9.20
CA PRO A 270 10.11 9.29 -8.89
C PRO A 270 11.58 8.89 -8.95
N ALA A 271 12.47 9.88 -9.05
CA ALA A 271 13.89 9.63 -8.82
C ALA A 271 14.07 9.16 -7.37
N MET A 272 14.61 7.94 -7.20
CA MET A 272 14.82 7.29 -5.92
C MET A 272 16.31 7.11 -5.66
N LEU A 273 16.76 7.58 -4.49
CA LEU A 273 18.07 7.26 -3.94
C LEU A 273 17.87 6.16 -2.89
N ASN A 274 18.25 4.93 -3.22
CA ASN A 274 18.19 3.81 -2.28
C ASN A 274 19.22 4.00 -1.16
N ILE A 275 18.74 3.98 0.09
CA ILE A 275 19.59 4.15 1.28
C ILE A 275 20.24 2.82 1.66
N MET A 276 19.53 1.71 1.45
CA MET A 276 19.99 0.36 1.77
C MET A 276 19.49 -0.60 0.70
N GLN A 277 20.35 -0.90 -0.27
CA GLN A 277 20.06 -1.89 -1.30
C GLN A 277 20.42 -3.29 -0.78
N HIS A 278 19.52 -4.25 -0.98
CA HIS A 278 19.82 -5.64 -0.67
C HIS A 278 20.68 -6.25 -1.77
N HIS A 279 21.67 -7.05 -1.36
CA HIS A 279 22.51 -7.83 -2.27
C HIS A 279 22.17 -9.32 -2.14
N PRO A 280 22.33 -10.11 -3.22
CA PRO A 280 22.19 -11.55 -3.14
C PRO A 280 23.09 -12.12 -2.05
N VAL A 281 22.62 -13.15 -1.36
CA VAL A 281 23.48 -13.89 -0.45
C VAL A 281 24.67 -14.39 -1.27
N SER A 282 25.89 -14.07 -0.82
CA SER A 282 27.09 -14.60 -1.45
C SER A 282 26.96 -16.11 -1.48
N VAL A 283 27.10 -16.71 -2.66
CA VAL A 283 27.30 -18.15 -2.76
C VAL A 283 28.59 -18.40 -1.99
N ASP A 284 28.53 -19.16 -0.90
CA ASP A 284 29.74 -19.49 -0.16
C ASP A 284 30.57 -20.43 -1.03
N TYR A 285 31.51 -19.86 -1.80
CA TYR A 285 32.40 -20.64 -2.65
C TYR A 285 33.44 -21.42 -1.81
N PHE A 286 33.41 -21.32 -0.48
CA PHE A 286 34.34 -21.98 0.43
C PHE A 286 33.83 -23.30 1.03
N GLU A 287 32.59 -23.73 0.76
CA GLU A 287 32.18 -25.12 1.01
C GLU A 287 32.28 -25.96 -0.27
N LEU A 288 33.52 -26.16 -0.72
CA LEU A 288 33.90 -27.34 -1.48
C LEU A 288 35.08 -28.01 -0.78
N ARG A 289 34.77 -29.10 -0.06
CA ARG A 289 35.57 -30.26 0.38
C ARG A 289 34.94 -30.78 1.68
N ASP A 290 34.45 -32.01 1.81
CA ASP A 290 34.84 -33.28 1.16
C ASP A 290 33.64 -34.07 0.58
#